data_AF-A0A432X7T6-F1
#
_entry.id   AF-A0A432X7T6-F1
#
_cell.length_a   1.000
_cell.length_b   1.000
_cell.length_c   1.000
_cell.angle_alpha   90.00
_cell.angle_beta   90.00
_cell.angle_gamma   90.00
#
_symmetry.space_group_name_H-M   'P 1'
#
loop_
_entity.id
_entity.type
_entity.pdbx_description
1 polymer ?
#
loop_
_entity_poly.entity_id
_entity_poly.type
_entity_poly.pdbx_seq_one_letter_code
_entity_poly.pdbx_strand_id
1 'polypeptide(L)'
;MAIKRLALVLSCGVLLAACQADEPAPLKVLDAPEAVAKLEDFQTSAWRGCNQTMQQSVRPDEMLDGTAGLPFWECSGVFENSYPYEFALVLNPQNKQQVLFTQLEFRRGHQDSFNALLRYFLRLQGVQNEQQRLDIRSQVTSVIASNPRRREFTPIMFLPDGRQIEMAHNYPKSAFTTLRVRNQTAD
;
A
#
# COMPACT_ATOMS: atom_id res chain seq x y z
N MET A 1 -61.68 -45.35 3.52
CA MET A 1 -61.63 -45.52 2.04
C MET A 1 -60.93 -44.28 1.46
N ALA A 2 -59.82 -44.50 0.73
CA ALA A 2 -59.06 -43.61 -0.18
C ALA A 2 -59.04 -42.09 0.07
N ILE A 3 -57.95 -41.49 0.61
CA ILE A 3 -56.77 -40.92 -0.09
C ILE A 3 -57.12 -39.95 -1.26
N LYS A 4 -56.77 -38.66 -1.15
CA LYS A 4 -55.81 -37.91 -2.01
C LYS A 4 -55.89 -36.38 -1.87
N ARG A 5 -54.72 -35.74 -2.05
CA ARG A 5 -54.33 -34.30 -2.15
C ARG A 5 -53.71 -33.80 -0.84
N LEU A 6 -52.38 -33.85 -0.64
CA LEU A 6 -51.23 -33.43 -1.45
C LEU A 6 -51.21 -31.93 -1.77
N ALA A 7 -50.52 -31.17 -0.91
CA ALA A 7 -49.83 -29.90 -1.16
C ALA A 7 -49.06 -29.59 0.15
N LEU A 8 -47.85 -30.11 0.36
CA LEU A 8 -46.58 -29.53 -0.08
C LEU A 8 -46.54 -27.99 0.13
N VAL A 9 -46.19 -27.57 1.36
CA VAL A 9 -45.48 -26.30 1.57
C VAL A 9 -44.18 -26.66 2.30
N LEU A 10 -43.21 -27.08 1.49
CA LEU A 10 -41.83 -27.24 1.89
C LEU A 10 -41.24 -25.84 2.13
N SER A 11 -40.80 -25.61 3.37
CA SER A 11 -39.54 -24.90 3.68
C SER A 11 -39.25 -23.58 2.93
N CYS A 12 -39.84 -22.47 3.37
CA CYS A 12 -39.19 -21.16 3.28
C CYS A 12 -38.22 -21.01 4.48
N GLY A 13 -37.19 -21.84 4.49
CA GLY A 13 -36.06 -21.77 5.42
C GLY A 13 -34.79 -21.62 4.60
N VAL A 14 -34.68 -20.53 3.84
CA VAL A 14 -33.46 -20.21 3.10
C VAL A 14 -32.87 -18.94 3.70
N LEU A 15 -31.97 -19.16 4.65
CA LEU A 15 -30.67 -18.50 4.73
C LEU A 15 -30.69 -16.96 4.73
N LEU A 16 -31.18 -16.36 5.82
CA LEU A 16 -30.75 -15.02 6.25
C LEU A 16 -29.53 -15.08 7.20
N ALA A 17 -28.80 -16.20 7.18
CA ALA A 17 -27.59 -16.37 7.97
C ALA A 17 -26.35 -16.08 7.12
N ALA A 18 -25.62 -15.05 7.53
CA ALA A 18 -24.24 -14.71 7.16
C ALA A 18 -24.02 -13.95 5.83
N CYS A 19 -24.56 -12.74 5.72
CA CYS A 19 -23.67 -11.61 5.37
C CYS A 19 -23.13 -11.03 6.69
N GLN A 20 -22.35 -11.81 7.43
CA GLN A 20 -21.34 -11.19 8.27
C GLN A 20 -20.33 -10.67 7.26
N ALA A 21 -20.46 -9.39 6.91
CA ALA A 21 -19.30 -8.67 6.42
C ALA A 21 -18.31 -8.80 7.58
N ASP A 22 -17.36 -9.73 7.48
CA ASP A 22 -16.24 -9.80 8.41
C ASP A 22 -15.70 -8.37 8.47
N GLU A 23 -15.89 -7.71 9.60
CA GLU A 23 -15.28 -6.41 9.81
C GLU A 23 -13.79 -6.63 9.56
N PRO A 24 -13.19 -5.91 8.60
CA PRO A 24 -11.83 -6.18 8.22
C PRO A 24 -10.96 -6.01 9.47
N ALA A 25 -10.22 -7.07 9.82
CA ALA A 25 -9.37 -7.07 10.99
C ALA A 25 -8.51 -5.80 10.98
N PRO A 26 -8.39 -5.09 12.12
CA PRO A 26 -7.65 -3.84 12.17
C PRO A 26 -6.22 -4.08 11.68
N LEU A 27 -5.76 -3.25 10.74
CA LEU A 27 -4.40 -3.34 10.24
C LEU A 27 -3.44 -2.89 11.34
N LYS A 28 -2.38 -3.67 11.56
CA LYS A 28 -1.29 -3.26 12.44
C LYS A 28 -0.43 -2.22 11.71
N VAL A 29 -0.29 -1.03 12.28
CA VAL A 29 0.76 -0.09 11.89
C VAL A 29 2.10 -0.66 12.32
N LEU A 30 3.01 -0.85 11.38
CA LEU A 30 4.33 -1.40 11.64
C LEU A 30 5.23 -0.33 12.26
N ASP A 31 6.01 -0.72 13.26
CA ASP A 31 7.13 0.09 13.73
C ASP A 31 8.30 0.03 12.72
N ALA A 32 9.34 0.83 12.94
CA ALA A 32 10.47 0.91 12.03
C ALA A 32 11.21 -0.44 11.87
N PRO A 33 11.52 -1.20 12.94
CA PRO A 33 12.12 -2.53 12.81
C PRO A 33 11.25 -3.50 12.00
N GLU A 34 9.95 -3.54 12.24
CA GLU A 34 9.03 -4.41 11.49
C GLU A 34 8.96 -4.02 10.02
N ALA A 35 8.92 -2.71 9.73
CA ALA A 35 8.91 -2.21 8.37
C ALA A 35 10.23 -2.49 7.64
N VAL A 36 11.38 -2.33 8.30
CA VAL A 36 12.70 -2.66 7.75
C VAL A 36 12.80 -4.15 7.46
N ALA A 37 12.32 -5.02 8.34
CA ALA A 37 12.28 -6.46 8.08
C ALA A 37 11.46 -6.81 6.82
N LYS A 38 10.38 -6.07 6.52
CA LYS A 38 9.63 -6.25 5.25
C LYS A 38 10.39 -5.79 4.02
N LEU A 39 11.29 -4.81 4.15
CA LEU A 39 12.19 -4.40 3.07
C LEU A 39 13.33 -5.42 2.87
N GLU A 40 13.83 -6.02 3.95
CA GLU A 40 14.81 -7.12 3.87
C GLU A 40 14.19 -8.38 3.23
N ASP A 41 12.93 -8.71 3.56
CA ASP A 41 12.15 -9.75 2.88
C ASP A 41 12.01 -9.45 1.37
N PHE A 42 11.92 -8.17 0.98
CA PHE A 42 11.86 -7.78 -0.42
C PHE A 42 13.21 -7.95 -1.11
N GLN A 43 14.29 -7.56 -0.43
CA GLN A 43 15.66 -7.69 -0.93
C GLN A 43 16.04 -9.13 -1.23
N THR A 44 15.63 -10.07 -0.38
CA THR A 44 15.92 -11.51 -0.52
C THR A 44 14.90 -12.26 -1.38
N SER A 45 13.84 -11.60 -1.85
CA SER A 45 12.81 -12.23 -2.67
C SER A 45 13.28 -12.55 -4.09
N ALA A 46 12.45 -13.27 -4.86
CA ALA A 46 12.68 -13.52 -6.28
C ALA A 46 12.85 -12.23 -7.12
N TRP A 47 12.30 -11.10 -6.64
CA TRP A 47 12.44 -9.80 -7.28
C TRP A 47 13.78 -9.12 -7.01
N ARG A 48 14.54 -9.60 -6.01
CA ARG A 48 15.81 -9.00 -5.56
C ARG A 48 15.65 -7.49 -5.35
N GLY A 49 14.69 -7.12 -4.50
CA GLY A 49 14.38 -5.74 -4.19
C GLY A 49 15.58 -4.98 -3.60
N CYS A 50 15.46 -3.66 -3.44
CA CYS A 50 16.50 -2.82 -2.81
C CYS A 50 17.91 -3.03 -3.41
N ASN A 51 18.02 -3.29 -4.72
CA ASN A 51 19.27 -3.70 -5.37
C ASN A 51 20.28 -2.55 -5.58
N GLN A 52 19.93 -1.32 -5.23
CA GLN A 52 20.84 -0.18 -5.27
C GLN A 52 21.21 0.33 -3.88
N THR A 53 20.24 0.50 -2.99
CA THR A 53 20.47 1.06 -1.66
C THR A 53 19.51 0.47 -0.64
N MET A 54 20.02 0.27 0.58
CA MET A 54 19.29 -0.16 1.77
C MET A 54 19.96 0.48 2.99
N GLN A 55 19.57 1.71 3.34
CA GLN A 55 20.24 2.47 4.40
C GLN A 55 19.34 3.50 5.06
N GLN A 56 19.73 3.94 6.26
CA GLN A 56 19.15 5.11 6.88
C GLN A 56 19.86 6.37 6.37
N SER A 57 19.08 7.41 6.07
CA SER A 57 19.57 8.71 5.62
C SER A 57 18.73 9.86 6.20
N VAL A 58 19.07 11.09 5.84
CA VAL A 58 18.31 12.31 6.16
C VAL A 58 17.93 12.97 4.85
N ARG A 59 16.64 13.29 4.68
CA ARG A 59 16.17 13.92 3.44
C ARG A 59 16.84 15.29 3.29
N PRO A 60 17.23 15.68 2.07
CA PRO A 60 17.76 17.02 1.83
C PRO A 60 16.73 18.08 2.22
N ASP A 61 17.24 19.29 2.53
CA ASP A 61 16.44 20.39 3.08
C ASP A 61 15.37 20.93 2.11
N GLU A 62 15.38 20.51 0.84
CA GLU A 62 14.39 20.87 -0.17
C GLU A 62 13.58 19.63 -0.63
N MET A 63 12.39 19.44 -0.05
CA MET A 63 11.45 18.38 -0.45
C MET A 63 10.03 18.93 -0.57
N LEU A 64 9.35 18.57 -1.66
CA LEU A 64 8.01 19.08 -2.01
C LEU A 64 6.88 18.58 -1.12
N ASP A 65 7.14 17.51 -0.38
CA ASP A 65 6.18 16.83 0.47
C ASP A 65 6.27 17.27 1.94
N GLY A 66 7.15 18.25 2.24
CA GLY A 66 7.35 18.82 3.58
C GLY A 66 8.22 17.95 4.50
N THR A 67 9.00 17.03 3.93
CA THR A 67 9.73 16.00 4.69
C THR A 67 11.22 16.28 4.84
N ALA A 68 11.63 17.48 4.43
CA ALA A 68 12.98 18.01 4.56
C ALA A 68 13.51 17.84 6.00
N GLY A 69 14.76 17.38 6.12
CA GLY A 69 15.43 17.18 7.41
C GLY A 69 14.93 16.01 8.25
N LEU A 70 13.91 15.27 7.80
CA LEU A 70 13.44 14.10 8.53
C LEU A 70 14.34 12.88 8.29
N PRO A 71 14.62 12.08 9.34
CA PRO A 71 15.32 10.81 9.18
C PRO A 71 14.42 9.82 8.43
N PHE A 72 14.99 9.04 7.52
CA PHE A 72 14.27 8.03 6.78
C PHE A 72 15.11 6.78 6.52
N TRP A 73 14.44 5.64 6.36
CA TRP A 73 15.01 4.44 5.77
C TRP A 73 14.68 4.39 4.28
N GLU A 74 15.69 4.17 3.45
CA GLU A 74 15.59 4.04 2.00
C GLU A 74 15.81 2.59 1.57
N CYS A 75 14.93 2.09 0.69
CA CYS A 75 15.16 0.91 -0.13
C CYS A 75 14.92 1.30 -1.59
N SER A 76 15.97 1.38 -2.40
CA SER A 76 15.85 1.76 -3.81
C SER A 76 16.46 0.72 -4.74
N GLY A 77 15.94 0.71 -5.96
CA GLY A 77 16.39 -0.23 -6.97
C GLY A 77 15.86 0.03 -8.36
N VAL A 78 16.23 -0.84 -9.29
CA VAL A 78 15.80 -0.78 -10.69
C VAL A 78 15.35 -2.16 -11.15
N PHE A 79 14.13 -2.23 -11.68
CA PHE A 79 13.66 -3.40 -12.41
C PHE A 79 14.00 -3.30 -13.89
N GLU A 80 14.39 -4.44 -14.49
CA GLU A 80 14.70 -4.57 -15.92
C GLU A 80 15.63 -3.47 -16.45
N ASN A 81 16.56 -3.00 -15.61
CA ASN A 81 17.51 -1.93 -15.92
C ASN A 81 16.88 -0.60 -16.37
N SER A 82 15.56 -0.40 -16.22
CA SER A 82 14.85 0.75 -16.81
C SER A 82 13.73 1.33 -15.96
N TYR A 83 13.27 0.62 -14.92
CA TYR A 83 12.19 1.04 -14.03
C TYR A 83 12.70 1.27 -12.61
N PRO A 84 13.27 2.45 -12.32
CA PRO A 84 13.71 2.81 -10.97
C PRO A 84 12.52 2.96 -10.01
N TYR A 85 12.76 2.63 -8.75
CA TYR A 85 11.83 2.81 -7.65
C TYR A 85 12.56 3.11 -6.34
N GLU A 86 11.82 3.67 -5.38
CA GLU A 86 12.28 3.94 -4.03
C GLU A 86 11.13 3.72 -3.03
N PHE A 87 11.38 2.91 -2.01
CA PHE A 87 10.62 2.91 -0.77
C PHE A 87 11.29 3.83 0.23
N ALA A 88 10.52 4.70 0.86
CA ALA A 88 10.99 5.50 1.98
C ALA A 88 10.09 5.31 3.20
N LEU A 89 10.70 4.98 4.34
CA LEU A 89 10.06 4.97 5.66
C LEU A 89 10.51 6.21 6.40
N VAL A 90 9.66 7.24 6.49
CA VAL A 90 10.04 8.46 7.20
C VAL A 90 9.74 8.29 8.67
N LEU A 91 10.76 8.52 9.50
CA LEU A 91 10.73 8.24 10.92
C LEU A 91 10.45 9.51 11.72
N ASN A 92 9.87 9.33 12.90
CA ASN A 92 9.75 10.40 13.86
C ASN A 92 11.15 10.77 14.41
N PRO A 93 11.59 12.05 14.34
CA PRO A 93 12.92 12.44 14.81
C PRO A 93 13.07 12.35 16.33
N GLN A 94 11.98 12.48 17.10
CA GLN A 94 11.93 12.29 18.55
C GLN A 94 11.87 10.80 18.94
N ASN A 95 11.23 9.96 18.12
CA ASN A 95 11.15 8.51 18.33
C ASN A 95 11.41 7.74 17.02
N LYS A 96 12.67 7.38 16.77
CA LYS A 96 13.08 6.71 15.52
C LYS A 96 12.46 5.30 15.31
N GLN A 97 11.77 4.75 16.31
CA GLN A 97 11.01 3.51 16.16
C GLN A 97 9.66 3.73 15.47
N GLN A 98 9.14 4.95 15.47
CA GLN A 98 7.85 5.29 14.89
C GLN A 98 8.02 5.73 13.43
N VAL A 99 7.28 5.08 12.52
CA VAL A 99 7.18 5.49 11.12
C VAL A 99 6.03 6.49 10.98
N LEU A 100 6.33 7.74 10.60
CA LEU A 100 5.33 8.79 10.37
C LEU A 100 4.54 8.54 9.08
N PHE A 101 5.22 8.15 8.01
CA PHE A 101 4.59 7.76 6.76
C PHE A 101 5.53 6.93 5.90
N THR A 102 4.94 6.12 5.03
CA THR A 102 5.64 5.29 4.05
C THR A 102 5.36 5.81 2.65
N GLN A 103 6.39 5.89 1.83
CA GLN A 103 6.30 6.27 0.42
C GLN A 103 6.80 5.17 -0.48
N LEU A 104 6.20 5.10 -1.67
CA LEU A 104 6.69 4.36 -2.81
C LEU A 104 6.70 5.30 -4.01
N GLU A 105 7.88 5.70 -4.46
CA GLU A 105 8.08 6.37 -5.74
C GLU A 105 8.51 5.34 -6.79
N PHE A 106 7.93 5.40 -7.99
CA PHE A 106 8.28 4.47 -9.05
C PHE A 106 8.08 5.10 -10.44
N ARG A 107 8.90 4.66 -11.38
CA ARG A 107 8.69 4.96 -12.80
C ARG A 107 7.53 4.13 -13.35
N ARG A 108 6.59 4.79 -14.01
CA ARG A 108 5.46 4.14 -14.70
C ARG A 108 5.92 3.44 -15.98
N GLY A 109 5.15 2.45 -16.42
CA GLY A 109 5.31 1.81 -17.74
C GLY A 109 5.59 0.31 -17.70
N HIS A 110 5.82 -0.28 -16.53
CA HIS A 110 6.00 -1.73 -16.38
C HIS A 110 5.06 -2.32 -15.34
N GLN A 111 4.09 -3.10 -15.80
CA GLN A 111 3.00 -3.59 -14.97
C GLN A 111 3.46 -4.62 -13.94
N ASP A 112 4.36 -5.53 -14.30
CA ASP A 112 4.85 -6.57 -13.39
C ASP A 112 5.68 -5.99 -12.25
N SER A 113 6.57 -5.03 -12.56
CA SER A 113 7.29 -4.28 -11.55
C SER A 113 6.33 -3.50 -10.65
N PHE A 114 5.35 -2.81 -11.23
CA PHE A 114 4.37 -2.07 -10.44
C PHE A 114 3.58 -2.99 -9.49
N ASN A 115 3.13 -4.16 -9.97
CA ASN A 115 2.43 -5.14 -9.15
C ASN A 115 3.30 -5.67 -8.00
N ALA A 116 4.58 -5.93 -8.28
CA ALA A 116 5.55 -6.34 -7.25
C ALA A 116 5.71 -5.24 -6.20
N LEU A 117 5.98 -4.01 -6.62
CA LEU A 117 6.15 -2.86 -5.72
C LEU A 117 4.91 -2.62 -4.87
N LEU A 118 3.72 -2.62 -5.48
CA LEU A 118 2.48 -2.40 -4.74
C LEU A 118 2.22 -3.51 -3.71
N ARG A 119 2.54 -4.77 -4.04
CA ARG A 119 2.43 -5.87 -3.07
C ARG A 119 3.26 -5.60 -1.81
N TYR A 120 4.50 -5.15 -1.95
CA TYR A 120 5.38 -4.85 -0.81
C TYR A 120 4.97 -3.57 -0.10
N PHE A 121 4.55 -2.54 -0.84
CA PHE A 121 4.01 -1.31 -0.26
C PHE A 121 2.84 -1.60 0.69
N LEU A 122 1.90 -2.46 0.27
CA LEU A 122 0.74 -2.83 1.08
C LEU A 122 1.13 -3.67 2.31
N ARG A 123 2.15 -4.53 2.19
CA ARG A 123 2.71 -5.25 3.35
C ARG A 123 3.31 -4.29 4.38
N LEU A 124 3.97 -3.22 3.95
CA LEU A 124 4.47 -2.16 4.83
C LEU A 124 3.33 -1.41 5.55
N GLN A 125 2.12 -1.43 4.98
CA GLN A 125 0.92 -0.88 5.63
C GLN A 125 0.23 -1.89 6.55
N GLY A 126 0.81 -3.06 6.80
CA GLY A 126 0.20 -4.09 7.63
C GLY A 126 -0.84 -4.96 6.92
N VAL A 127 -1.04 -4.81 5.60
CA VAL A 127 -2.00 -5.60 4.82
C VAL A 127 -1.46 -7.01 4.56
N GLN A 128 -1.72 -7.93 5.50
CA GLN A 128 -1.22 -9.32 5.44
C GLN A 128 -2.11 -10.27 4.62
N ASN A 129 -3.42 -10.01 4.55
CA ASN A 129 -4.36 -10.84 3.77
C ASN A 129 -4.10 -10.69 2.26
N GLU A 130 -4.00 -11.81 1.54
CA GLU A 130 -3.72 -11.79 0.10
C GLU A 130 -4.89 -11.27 -0.73
N GLN A 131 -6.11 -11.72 -0.46
CA GLN A 131 -7.29 -11.28 -1.18
C GLN A 131 -7.47 -9.77 -1.06
N GLN A 132 -7.34 -9.24 0.16
CA GLN A 132 -7.41 -7.81 0.43
C GLN A 132 -6.34 -7.03 -0.35
N ARG A 133 -5.11 -7.54 -0.48
CA ARG A 133 -4.08 -6.91 -1.32
C ARG A 133 -4.46 -6.93 -2.81
N LEU A 134 -5.08 -8.00 -3.30
CA LEU A 134 -5.52 -8.10 -4.70
C LEU A 134 -6.64 -7.10 -5.00
N ASP A 135 -7.58 -6.93 -4.07
CA ASP A 135 -8.68 -5.98 -4.19
C ASP A 135 -8.17 -4.54 -4.19
N ILE A 136 -7.28 -4.20 -3.24
CA ILE A 136 -6.61 -2.89 -3.18
C ILE A 136 -5.80 -2.65 -4.45
N ARG A 137 -5.03 -3.64 -4.92
CA ARG A 137 -4.26 -3.54 -6.18
C ARG A 137 -5.15 -3.16 -7.35
N SER A 138 -6.31 -3.82 -7.48
CA SER A 138 -7.26 -3.54 -8.57
C SER A 138 -7.70 -2.07 -8.57
N GLN A 139 -8.07 -1.54 -7.40
CA GLN A 139 -8.49 -0.15 -7.25
C GLN A 139 -7.37 0.85 -7.56
N VAL A 140 -6.18 0.67 -6.95
CA VAL A 140 -5.04 1.57 -7.19
C VAL A 140 -4.64 1.58 -8.67
N THR A 141 -4.62 0.42 -9.32
CA THR A 141 -4.28 0.31 -10.75
C THR A 141 -5.27 1.09 -11.62
N SER A 142 -6.57 1.02 -11.31
CA SER A 142 -7.62 1.75 -12.03
C SER A 142 -7.45 3.27 -11.92
N VAL A 143 -7.09 3.78 -10.74
CA VAL A 143 -6.86 5.21 -10.52
C VAL A 143 -5.59 5.69 -11.24
N ILE A 144 -4.51 4.92 -11.20
CA ILE A 144 -3.25 5.27 -11.87
C ILE A 144 -3.43 5.33 -13.40
N ALA A 145 -4.31 4.49 -13.96
CA ALA A 145 -4.58 4.44 -15.39
C ALA A 145 -5.43 5.63 -15.90
N SER A 146 -6.32 6.19 -15.08
CA SER A 146 -7.33 7.20 -15.48
C SER A 146 -6.87 8.68 -15.35
N ASN A 147 -5.57 8.93 -15.24
CA ASN A 147 -5.02 9.88 -14.27
C ASN A 147 -4.73 11.33 -14.75
N PRO A 148 -5.31 12.37 -14.11
CA PRO A 148 -4.87 13.76 -14.22
C PRO A 148 -3.62 14.02 -13.36
N ARG A 149 -2.52 14.43 -14.01
CA ARG A 149 -1.21 14.66 -13.36
C ARG A 149 -1.24 15.87 -12.42
N ARG A 150 -1.14 15.62 -11.12
CA ARG A 150 -1.07 16.65 -10.07
C ARG A 150 0.19 16.50 -9.22
N ARG A 151 0.78 17.63 -8.82
CA ARG A 151 1.96 17.68 -7.94
C ARG A 151 1.59 17.44 -6.47
N GLU A 152 0.38 17.82 -6.10
CA GLU A 152 -0.14 17.68 -4.74
C GLU A 152 -0.61 16.24 -4.48
N PHE A 153 -0.36 15.76 -3.26
CA PHE A 153 -0.88 14.48 -2.81
C PHE A 153 -2.39 14.54 -2.69
N THR A 154 -3.07 13.68 -3.45
CA THR A 154 -4.52 13.54 -3.43
C THR A 154 -4.88 12.14 -2.93
N PRO A 155 -5.83 11.99 -1.98
CA PRO A 155 -6.33 10.68 -1.57
C PRO A 155 -6.93 9.94 -2.76
N ILE A 156 -6.54 8.68 -2.97
CA ILE A 156 -7.06 7.84 -4.04
C ILE A 156 -7.91 6.67 -3.54
N MET A 157 -7.69 6.24 -2.30
CA MET A 157 -8.51 5.24 -1.62
C MET A 157 -8.23 5.20 -0.12
N PHE A 158 -9.08 4.47 0.60
CA PHE A 158 -8.94 4.21 2.01
C PHE A 158 -8.52 2.77 2.25
N LEU A 159 -7.58 2.58 3.18
CA LEU A 159 -7.30 1.30 3.80
C LEU A 159 -8.44 0.94 4.77
N PRO A 160 -8.61 -0.34 5.10
CA PRO A 160 -9.63 -0.82 6.03
C PRO A 160 -9.60 -0.16 7.42
N ASP A 161 -8.44 0.28 7.87
CA ASP A 161 -8.23 0.98 9.14
C ASP A 161 -8.42 2.50 9.04
N GLY A 162 -8.93 2.99 7.91
CA GLY A 162 -9.22 4.41 7.66
C GLY A 162 -8.03 5.23 7.19
N ARG A 163 -6.79 4.69 7.19
CA ARG A 163 -5.64 5.40 6.61
C ARG A 163 -5.82 5.59 5.12
N GLN A 164 -5.35 6.71 4.58
CA GLN A 164 -5.48 7.04 3.17
C GLN A 164 -4.24 6.61 2.40
N ILE A 165 -4.46 5.98 1.24
CA ILE A 165 -3.44 5.93 0.19
C ILE A 165 -3.60 7.21 -0.62
N GLU A 166 -2.56 8.03 -0.59
CA GLU A 166 -2.44 9.28 -1.34
C GLU A 166 -1.54 9.07 -2.56
N MET A 167 -1.79 9.84 -3.62
CA MET A 167 -1.00 9.82 -4.85
C MET A 167 -0.57 11.23 -5.24
N ALA A 168 0.69 11.37 -5.66
CA ALA A 168 1.23 12.57 -6.29
C ALA A 168 2.07 12.20 -7.51
N HIS A 169 2.39 13.21 -8.33
CA HIS A 169 3.27 13.07 -9.48
C HIS A 169 4.39 14.09 -9.44
N ASN A 170 5.59 13.65 -9.81
CA ASN A 170 6.71 14.54 -10.01
C ASN A 170 6.50 15.33 -11.33
N TYR A 171 5.82 16.47 -11.25
CA TYR A 171 5.60 17.38 -12.38
C TYR A 171 6.73 18.41 -12.48
N PRO A 172 7.27 18.73 -13.68
CA PRO A 172 6.87 18.31 -15.02
C PRO A 172 7.52 17.00 -15.52
N LYS A 173 8.39 16.36 -14.73
CA LYS A 173 9.06 15.09 -15.06
C LYS A 173 8.09 13.91 -14.96
N SER A 174 7.12 13.86 -15.88
CA SER A 174 5.91 13.03 -15.87
C SER A 174 6.08 11.50 -15.75
N ALA A 175 7.27 10.94 -15.65
CA ALA A 175 7.46 9.49 -15.63
C ALA A 175 7.18 8.85 -14.26
N PHE A 176 7.24 9.62 -13.17
CA PHE A 176 7.16 9.11 -11.80
C PHE A 176 5.81 9.37 -11.13
N THR A 177 5.37 8.38 -10.37
CA THR A 177 4.24 8.44 -9.45
C THR A 177 4.73 8.10 -8.05
N THR A 178 4.22 8.82 -7.06
CA THR A 178 4.51 8.58 -5.66
C THR A 178 3.21 8.21 -4.95
N LEU A 179 3.19 7.03 -4.33
CA LEU A 179 2.16 6.63 -3.37
C LEU A 179 2.64 6.94 -1.97
N ARG A 180 1.74 7.39 -1.09
CA ARG A 180 2.03 7.64 0.33
C ARG A 180 0.90 7.14 1.21
N VAL A 181 1.25 6.58 2.36
CA VAL A 181 0.31 6.38 3.47
C VAL A 181 0.88 7.07 4.69
N ARG A 182 0.08 7.93 5.30
CA ARG A 182 0.40 8.56 6.58
C ARG A 182 -0.07 7.65 7.70
N ASN A 183 0.84 7.29 8.58
CA ASN A 183 0.50 6.60 9.80
C ASN A 183 0.00 7.68 10.76
N GLN A 184 -1.33 7.79 10.89
CA GLN A 184 -1.91 8.65 11.91
C GLN A 184 -1.51 8.09 13.27
N THR A 185 -0.46 8.67 13.81
CA THR A 185 -0.20 8.72 15.24
C THR A 185 0.05 10.19 15.51
N ALA A 186 -1.03 10.96 15.35
CA ALA A 186 -1.09 12.31 15.86
C ALA A 186 -1.52 12.19 17.32
N ASP A 187 -0.58 12.59 18.19
CA ASP A 187 -0.73 12.95 19.61
C ASP A 187 -1.56 12.04 20.53
#